data_AF-A0AAV0XCI0-F1
#
_entry.id   AF-A0AAV0XCI0-F1
#
_cell.length_a   1.000
_cell.length_b   1.000
_cell.length_c   1.000
_cell.angle_alpha   90.00
_cell.angle_beta   90.00
_cell.angle_gamma   90.00
#
_symmetry.space_group_name_H-M   'P 1'
#
loop_
_entity.id
_entity.type
_entity.pdbx_description
1 polymer ?
#
loop_
_entity_poly.entity_id
_entity_poly.type
_entity_poly.pdbx_seq_one_letter_code
_entity_poly.pdbx_strand_id
1 'polypeptide(L)'
;MAFQEFNDTGYWGKPTATIDWCEKNYEVNYYVAEMWNTISNLMMIIPPLWGIWDMKKQKFAQRFFFCYSFILVVGFGSLAFHMTLLYEMQLFDELPMVWGTCYCVYCLSIVKHDMRSKIIPNKLLLLALIIISIGFAIIYLAWPQPLLQHFCYGILVAISLAQEIKLILEFKCAVCKRMFIVAIALYLFGFFLWNIDNILCKNITILREQIPMFLQPFTQMHAWWHIFTGYGVYIQVLFCIHSTYDYHKKYKHSSVLLPEHMYFSIRWQKTTKSY
;
A
#
# COMPACT_ATOMS: atom_id res chain seq x y z
N MET A 1 11.82 15.29 11.06
CA MET A 1 11.18 14.79 12.29
C MET A 1 10.74 16.01 13.09
N ALA A 2 9.44 16.23 13.18
CA ALA A 2 8.86 17.31 13.95
C ALA A 2 8.75 16.85 15.41
N PHE A 3 9.27 17.65 16.35
CA PHE A 3 9.05 17.44 17.78
C PHE A 3 7.88 18.36 18.18
N GLN A 4 6.69 17.81 18.40
CA GLN A 4 5.64 18.50 19.15
C GLN A 4 5.90 18.34 20.66
N GLU A 5 5.63 19.37 21.46
CA GLU A 5 5.70 19.28 22.92
C GLU A 5 4.58 18.37 23.43
N PHE A 6 4.95 17.31 24.18
CA PHE A 6 4.07 16.24 24.70
C PHE A 6 3.13 16.71 25.83
N ASN A 7 2.28 17.71 25.60
CA ASN A 7 1.41 18.25 26.67
C ASN A 7 -0.05 17.79 26.66
N ASP A 8 -0.52 17.08 25.64
CA ASP A 8 -1.91 16.60 25.58
C ASP A 8 -1.99 15.07 25.69
N THR A 9 -2.14 14.56 26.92
CA THR A 9 -2.42 13.12 27.14
C THR A 9 -3.89 12.82 26.83
N GLY A 10 -4.15 12.18 25.70
CA GLY A 10 -5.46 11.63 25.38
C GLY A 10 -5.72 10.24 25.96
N TYR A 11 -6.76 9.56 25.47
CA TYR A 11 -7.28 8.30 26.01
C TYR A 11 -6.24 7.16 26.10
N TRP A 12 -5.34 7.04 25.12
CA TRP A 12 -4.36 5.94 25.04
C TRP A 12 -3.09 6.17 25.84
N GLY A 13 -3.01 7.27 26.59
CA GLY A 13 -1.84 7.63 27.39
C GLY A 13 -0.76 8.36 26.59
N LYS A 14 0.46 8.35 27.12
CA LYS A 14 1.60 9.04 26.51
C LYS A 14 2.09 8.25 25.28
N PRO A 15 2.32 8.91 24.12
CA PRO A 15 2.89 8.24 22.97
C PRO A 15 4.24 7.57 23.29
N THR A 16 4.40 6.33 22.83
CA THR A 16 5.63 5.54 22.98
C THR A 16 6.31 5.24 21.64
N ALA A 17 5.63 5.53 20.52
CA ALA A 17 6.19 5.37 19.19
C ALA A 17 7.45 6.22 18.98
N THR A 18 8.29 5.78 18.05
CA THR A 18 9.55 6.45 17.71
C THR A 18 9.35 7.68 16.83
N ILE A 19 8.16 7.84 16.23
CA ILE A 19 7.77 8.94 15.35
C ILE A 19 6.38 9.43 15.74
N ASP A 20 6.21 10.74 15.63
CA ASP A 20 4.94 11.46 15.67
C ASP A 20 4.85 12.32 14.40
N TRP A 21 3.67 12.44 13.79
CA TRP A 21 3.52 13.14 12.50
C TRP A 21 3.06 14.59 12.71
N CYS A 22 2.75 15.30 11.62
CA CYS A 22 2.45 16.73 11.72
C CYS A 22 1.02 17.03 12.20
N GLU A 23 0.13 16.03 12.23
CA GLU A 23 -1.22 16.23 12.78
C GLU A 23 -1.12 16.53 14.27
N LYS A 24 -2.01 17.38 14.81
CA LYS A 24 -2.00 17.66 16.26
C LYS A 24 -2.70 16.54 17.00
N ASN A 25 -2.03 16.00 18.01
CA ASN A 25 -2.57 14.91 18.81
C ASN A 25 -3.83 15.30 19.56
N TYR A 26 -4.86 14.47 19.45
CA TYR A 26 -6.17 14.60 20.09
C TYR A 26 -6.89 15.93 19.79
N GLU A 27 -6.54 16.61 18.69
CA GLU A 27 -7.13 17.90 18.30
C GLU A 27 -8.64 17.78 18.02
N VAL A 28 -9.06 16.68 17.40
CA VAL A 28 -10.47 16.47 17.04
C VAL A 28 -11.28 15.86 18.18
N ASN A 29 -10.72 14.89 18.90
CA ASN A 29 -11.35 14.32 20.10
C ASN A 29 -10.35 13.60 21.01
N TYR A 30 -10.82 13.26 22.21
CA TYR A 30 -10.03 12.59 23.26
C TYR A 30 -9.60 11.15 22.96
N TYR A 31 -10.24 10.46 22.00
CA TYR A 31 -10.07 9.00 21.77
C TYR A 31 -9.08 8.65 20.66
N VAL A 32 -8.86 9.55 19.71
CA VAL A 32 -8.04 9.32 18.52
C VAL A 32 -6.96 10.39 18.45
N ALA A 33 -5.68 9.98 18.52
CA ALA A 33 -4.54 10.89 18.50
C ALA A 33 -4.49 11.70 17.19
N GLU A 34 -4.35 11.05 16.04
CA GLU A 34 -4.32 11.72 14.75
C GLU A 34 -5.52 11.33 13.91
N MET A 35 -6.62 12.09 14.03
CA MET A 35 -7.92 11.75 13.45
C MET A 35 -7.87 11.54 11.92
N TRP A 36 -7.28 12.47 11.19
CA TRP A 36 -7.29 12.46 9.73
C TRP A 36 -6.32 11.42 9.19
N ASN A 37 -5.14 11.26 9.81
CA ASN A 37 -4.23 10.14 9.54
C ASN A 37 -4.90 8.80 9.83
N THR A 38 -5.70 8.69 10.90
CA THR A 38 -6.44 7.46 11.24
C THR A 38 -7.52 7.12 10.21
N ILE A 39 -8.42 8.05 9.87
CA ILE A 39 -9.56 7.79 8.97
C ILE A 39 -9.11 7.57 7.52
N SER A 40 -8.04 8.25 7.08
CA SER A 40 -7.53 8.10 5.71
C SER A 40 -7.10 6.66 5.38
N ASN A 41 -6.75 5.86 6.39
CA ASN A 41 -6.44 4.43 6.25
C ASN A 41 -7.62 3.56 5.78
N LEU A 42 -8.85 4.08 5.80
CA LEU A 42 -10.00 3.40 5.17
C LEU A 42 -9.76 3.11 3.68
N MET A 43 -8.91 3.90 2.99
CA MET A 43 -8.52 3.63 1.61
C MET A 43 -7.63 2.39 1.46
N MET A 44 -6.96 1.95 2.52
CA MET A 44 -6.22 0.68 2.59
C MET A 44 -7.08 -0.48 3.12
N ILE A 45 -8.33 -0.22 3.54
CA ILE A 45 -9.24 -1.23 4.08
C ILE A 45 -10.36 -1.55 3.08
N ILE A 46 -11.10 -0.54 2.62
CA ILE A 46 -12.32 -0.74 1.83
C ILE A 46 -12.02 -1.30 0.43
N PRO A 47 -11.12 -0.72 -0.39
CA PRO A 47 -10.82 -1.26 -1.72
C PRO A 47 -10.24 -2.69 -1.68
N PRO A 48 -9.29 -3.05 -0.78
CA PRO A 48 -8.82 -4.43 -0.69
C PRO A 48 -9.90 -5.43 -0.24
N LEU A 49 -10.81 -5.06 0.67
CA LEU A 49 -11.97 -5.90 1.01
C LEU A 49 -12.85 -6.16 -0.22
N TRP A 50 -13.12 -5.11 -1.00
CA TRP A 50 -13.81 -5.26 -2.29
C TRP A 50 -13.03 -6.16 -3.24
N GLY A 51 -11.71 -5.96 -3.36
CA GLY A 51 -10.81 -6.78 -4.17
C GLY A 51 -10.85 -8.27 -3.80
N ILE A 52 -10.90 -8.59 -2.50
CA ILE A 52 -11.04 -9.97 -2.00
C ILE A 52 -12.38 -10.58 -2.42
N TRP A 53 -13.48 -9.86 -2.21
CA TRP A 53 -14.81 -10.31 -2.64
C TRP A 53 -14.83 -10.56 -4.15
N ASP A 54 -14.28 -9.61 -4.89
CA ASP A 54 -14.30 -9.59 -6.34
C ASP A 54 -13.47 -10.71 -6.97
N MET A 55 -12.25 -10.92 -6.46
CA MET A 55 -11.36 -11.98 -6.94
C MET A 55 -11.95 -13.37 -6.67
N LYS A 56 -12.65 -13.55 -5.55
CA LYS A 56 -13.33 -14.82 -5.21
C LYS A 56 -14.49 -15.06 -6.16
N LYS A 57 -15.30 -14.04 -6.42
CA LYS A 57 -16.40 -14.10 -7.39
C LYS A 57 -15.91 -14.45 -8.80
N GLN A 58 -14.77 -13.91 -9.20
CA GLN A 58 -14.15 -14.16 -10.50
C GLN A 58 -13.25 -15.41 -10.55
N LYS A 59 -13.10 -16.13 -9.43
CA LYS A 59 -12.26 -17.34 -9.29
C LYS A 59 -10.78 -17.09 -9.68
N PHE A 60 -10.25 -15.93 -9.32
CA PHE A 60 -8.82 -15.67 -9.48
C PHE A 60 -7.98 -16.48 -8.49
N ALA A 61 -6.71 -16.68 -8.81
CA ALA A 61 -5.78 -17.49 -8.03
C ALA A 61 -5.65 -17.00 -6.58
N GLN A 62 -5.60 -17.94 -5.62
CA GLN A 62 -5.55 -17.63 -4.19
C GLN A 62 -4.36 -16.77 -3.75
N ARG A 63 -3.25 -16.73 -4.52
CA ARG A 63 -2.11 -15.86 -4.21
C ARG A 63 -2.51 -14.38 -4.08
N PHE A 64 -3.47 -13.91 -4.86
CA PHE A 64 -3.91 -12.51 -4.81
C PHE A 64 -4.72 -12.19 -3.55
N PHE A 65 -5.29 -13.21 -2.88
CA PHE A 65 -5.94 -13.02 -1.59
C PHE A 65 -4.92 -12.54 -0.57
N PHE A 66 -3.73 -13.14 -0.55
CA PHE A 66 -2.65 -12.71 0.34
C PHE A 66 -2.13 -11.31 0.00
N CYS A 67 -2.05 -10.93 -1.28
CA CYS A 67 -1.72 -9.55 -1.66
C CYS A 67 -2.70 -8.55 -1.04
N TYR A 68 -4.02 -8.76 -1.18
CA TYR A 68 -5.01 -7.89 -0.56
C TYR A 68 -4.98 -7.95 0.97
N SER A 69 -4.79 -9.13 1.55
CA SER A 69 -4.69 -9.29 3.00
C SER A 69 -3.50 -8.53 3.58
N PHE A 70 -2.35 -8.48 2.91
CA PHE A 70 -1.22 -7.66 3.38
C PHE A 70 -1.56 -6.17 3.36
N ILE A 71 -2.27 -5.66 2.35
CA ILE A 71 -2.75 -4.27 2.33
C ILE A 71 -3.71 -4.02 3.50
N LEU A 72 -4.63 -4.96 3.77
CA LEU A 72 -5.53 -4.84 4.93
C LEU A 72 -4.78 -4.79 6.25
N VAL A 73 -3.77 -5.65 6.40
CA VAL A 73 -2.95 -5.67 7.62
C VAL A 73 -2.22 -4.34 7.80
N VAL A 74 -1.64 -3.78 6.74
CA VAL A 74 -1.06 -2.41 6.78
C VAL A 74 -2.12 -1.38 7.13
N GLY A 75 -3.30 -1.42 6.49
CA GLY A 75 -4.39 -0.46 6.75
C GLY A 75 -4.91 -0.50 8.20
N PHE A 76 -5.08 -1.69 8.78
CA PHE A 76 -5.47 -1.84 10.18
C PHE A 76 -4.32 -1.46 11.13
N GLY A 77 -3.08 -1.78 10.78
CA GLY A 77 -1.88 -1.39 11.51
C GLY A 77 -1.73 0.12 11.60
N SER A 78 -1.74 0.80 10.45
CA SER A 78 -1.67 2.25 10.35
C SER A 78 -2.83 2.93 11.07
N LEU A 79 -4.07 2.43 10.91
CA LEU A 79 -5.23 2.93 11.66
C LEU A 79 -5.00 2.83 13.17
N ALA A 80 -4.53 1.69 13.67
CA ALA A 80 -4.25 1.51 15.10
C ALA A 80 -3.07 2.37 15.56
N PHE A 81 -2.05 2.55 14.73
CA PHE A 81 -0.90 3.38 15.01
C PHE A 81 -1.29 4.85 15.17
N HIS A 82 -1.93 5.45 14.17
CA HIS A 82 -2.34 6.86 14.21
C HIS A 82 -3.41 7.14 15.27
N MET A 83 -4.20 6.13 15.65
CA MET A 83 -5.18 6.28 16.73
C MET A 83 -4.51 6.37 18.11
N THR A 84 -3.39 5.67 18.31
CA THR A 84 -2.82 5.42 19.66
C THR A 84 -1.43 6.02 19.88
N LEU A 85 -0.64 6.17 18.82
CA LEU A 85 0.79 6.50 18.81
C LEU A 85 1.64 5.61 19.74
N LEU A 86 1.25 4.34 19.86
CA LEU A 86 1.98 3.33 20.63
C LEU A 86 2.98 2.57 19.74
N TYR A 87 4.15 2.26 20.30
CA TYR A 87 5.22 1.57 19.60
C TYR A 87 4.79 0.20 19.04
N GLU A 88 3.98 -0.55 19.78
CA GLU A 88 3.45 -1.84 19.33
C GLU A 88 2.58 -1.70 18.09
N MET A 89 1.82 -0.61 17.99
CA MET A 89 0.98 -0.32 16.82
C MET A 89 1.80 0.24 15.66
N GLN A 90 2.88 1.00 15.93
CA GLN A 90 3.86 1.39 14.92
C GLN A 90 4.46 0.14 14.23
N LEU A 91 4.84 -0.88 15.00
CA LEU A 91 5.31 -2.15 14.45
C LEU A 91 4.25 -2.86 13.61
N PHE A 92 2.97 -2.77 14.03
CA PHE A 92 1.85 -3.35 13.29
C PHE A 92 1.56 -2.64 11.96
N ASP A 93 1.91 -1.36 11.84
CA ASP A 93 1.89 -0.63 10.56
C ASP A 93 3.11 -0.97 9.68
N GLU A 94 4.31 -0.79 10.24
CA GLU A 94 5.53 -0.72 9.44
C GLU A 94 6.09 -2.09 9.01
N LEU A 95 5.97 -3.13 9.85
CA LEU A 95 6.47 -4.48 9.51
C LEU A 95 5.68 -5.09 8.34
N PRO A 96 4.33 -5.05 8.34
CA PRO A 96 3.54 -5.59 7.23
C PRO A 96 3.77 -4.89 5.88
N MET A 97 4.19 -3.62 5.85
CA MET A 97 4.58 -2.95 4.60
C MET A 97 5.74 -3.69 3.91
N VAL A 98 6.76 -4.10 4.68
CA VAL A 98 7.91 -4.84 4.17
C VAL A 98 7.50 -6.26 3.77
N TRP A 99 6.75 -6.97 4.62
CA TRP A 99 6.31 -8.34 4.35
C TRP A 99 5.41 -8.43 3.12
N GLY A 100 4.46 -7.50 3.00
CA GLY A 100 3.56 -7.41 1.86
C GLY A 100 4.30 -7.12 0.56
N THR A 101 5.30 -6.25 0.60
CA THR A 101 6.11 -5.92 -0.59
C THR A 101 6.99 -7.10 -1.02
N CYS A 102 7.59 -7.82 -0.05
CA CYS A 102 8.25 -9.10 -0.32
C CYS A 102 7.31 -10.07 -1.04
N TYR A 103 6.08 -10.23 -0.54
CA TYR A 103 5.10 -11.11 -1.17
C TYR A 103 4.67 -10.64 -2.57
N CYS A 104 4.57 -9.33 -2.78
CA CYS A 104 4.30 -8.72 -4.09
C CYS A 104 5.42 -9.04 -5.10
N VAL A 105 6.68 -8.84 -4.72
CA VAL A 105 7.88 -9.20 -5.52
C VAL A 105 7.86 -10.69 -5.88
N TYR A 106 7.49 -11.56 -4.94
CA TYR A 106 7.31 -12.98 -5.24
C TYR A 106 6.22 -13.19 -6.30
N CYS A 107 5.03 -12.61 -6.13
CA CYS A 107 3.91 -12.75 -7.06
C CYS A 107 4.24 -12.25 -8.48
N LEU A 108 4.91 -11.11 -8.60
CA LEU A 108 5.36 -10.55 -9.88
C LEU A 108 6.39 -11.46 -10.57
N SER A 109 7.30 -12.07 -9.81
CA SER A 109 8.31 -12.99 -10.35
C SER A 109 7.71 -14.27 -10.96
N ILE A 110 6.51 -14.68 -10.51
CA ILE A 110 5.84 -15.92 -10.91
C ILE A 110 4.65 -15.70 -11.87
N VAL A 111 4.48 -14.48 -12.40
CA VAL A 111 3.41 -14.13 -13.34
C VAL A 111 3.34 -15.10 -14.53
N LYS A 112 4.50 -15.49 -15.06
CA LYS A 112 4.63 -16.38 -16.23
C LYS A 112 4.48 -17.87 -15.91
N HIS A 113 4.51 -18.23 -14.64
CA HIS A 113 4.44 -19.64 -14.26
C HIS A 113 3.05 -20.20 -14.54
N ASP A 114 2.98 -21.48 -14.93
CA ASP A 114 1.70 -22.16 -15.17
C ASP A 114 0.83 -22.15 -13.92
N MET A 115 -0.38 -21.58 -14.05
CA MET A 115 -1.36 -21.52 -12.98
C MET A 115 -1.96 -22.89 -12.62
N ARG A 116 -1.82 -23.89 -13.49
CA ARG A 116 -2.31 -25.27 -13.24
C ARG A 116 -1.31 -26.12 -12.46
N SER A 117 -0.05 -25.70 -12.43
CA SER A 117 0.99 -26.43 -11.72
C SER A 117 0.73 -26.41 -10.22
N LYS A 118 0.80 -27.60 -9.60
CA LYS A 118 0.70 -27.77 -8.14
C LYS A 118 2.04 -27.51 -7.43
N ILE A 119 3.12 -27.30 -8.20
CA ILE A 119 4.46 -27.04 -7.65
C ILE A 119 4.55 -25.56 -7.31
N ILE A 120 5.04 -25.26 -6.09
CA ILE A 120 5.34 -23.88 -5.68
C ILE A 120 6.42 -23.31 -6.62
N PRO A 121 6.12 -22.25 -7.39
CA PRO A 121 7.09 -21.65 -8.29
C PRO A 121 8.17 -20.91 -7.51
N ASN A 122 9.39 -20.93 -8.03
CA ASN A 122 10.53 -20.15 -7.54
C ASN A 122 10.72 -20.23 -6.00
N LYS A 123 10.78 -21.46 -5.47
CA LYS A 123 10.91 -21.73 -4.01
C LYS A 123 12.11 -21.04 -3.37
N LEU A 124 13.22 -20.91 -4.11
CA LEU A 124 14.44 -20.26 -3.63
C LEU A 124 14.19 -18.78 -3.34
N LEU A 125 13.54 -18.05 -4.28
CA LEU A 125 13.19 -16.66 -4.06
C LEU A 125 12.19 -16.50 -2.91
N LEU A 126 11.18 -17.37 -2.84
CA LEU A 126 10.21 -17.34 -1.74
C LEU A 126 10.91 -17.50 -0.38
N LEU A 127 11.82 -18.46 -0.26
CA LEU A 127 12.61 -18.68 0.94
C LEU A 127 13.50 -17.47 1.28
N ALA A 128 14.18 -16.90 0.28
CA ALA A 128 15.01 -15.71 0.47
C ALA A 128 14.19 -14.51 0.98
N LEU A 129 13.00 -14.28 0.42
CA LEU A 129 12.11 -13.19 0.83
C LEU A 129 11.54 -13.40 2.25
N ILE A 130 11.26 -14.64 2.64
CA ILE A 130 10.87 -14.99 4.02
C ILE A 130 12.03 -14.69 4.99
N ILE A 131 13.26 -15.09 4.64
CA ILE A 131 14.46 -14.81 5.46
C ILE A 131 14.68 -13.30 5.58
N ILE A 132 14.55 -12.54 4.49
CA ILE A 132 14.65 -11.07 4.52
C ILE A 132 13.57 -10.48 5.43
N SER A 133 12.33 -10.96 5.35
CA SER A 133 11.20 -10.45 6.15
C SER A 133 11.39 -10.70 7.65
N ILE A 134 11.86 -11.90 8.04
CA ILE A 134 12.15 -12.26 9.42
C ILE A 134 13.39 -11.51 9.93
N GLY A 135 14.45 -11.47 9.13
CA GLY A 135 15.69 -10.77 9.47
C GLY A 135 15.47 -9.28 9.67
N PHE A 136 14.69 -8.64 8.79
CA PHE A 136 14.27 -7.25 8.95
C PHE A 136 13.52 -7.05 10.27
N ALA A 137 12.53 -7.88 10.58
CA ALA A 137 11.76 -7.75 11.82
C ALA A 137 12.65 -7.88 13.07
N ILE A 138 13.58 -8.83 13.09
CA ILE A 138 14.52 -9.01 14.22
C ILE A 138 15.41 -7.76 14.39
N ILE A 139 16.01 -7.28 13.31
CA ILE A 139 16.89 -6.09 13.36
C ILE A 139 16.08 -4.86 13.78
N TYR A 140 14.87 -4.69 13.24
CA TYR A 140 14.03 -3.53 13.52
C TYR A 140 13.53 -3.49 14.97
N LEU A 141 13.22 -4.65 15.56
CA LEU A 141 12.88 -4.77 16.98
C LEU A 141 14.07 -4.48 17.89
N ALA A 142 15.29 -4.86 17.48
CA ALA A 142 16.50 -4.58 18.25
C ALA A 142 16.95 -3.13 18.12
N TRP A 143 16.69 -2.49 16.97
CA TRP A 143 17.08 -1.12 16.67
C TRP A 143 16.02 -0.42 15.82
N PRO A 144 14.96 0.13 16.45
CA PRO A 144 13.82 0.72 15.75
C PRO A 144 14.16 2.10 15.20
N GLN A 145 14.97 2.13 14.14
CA GLN A 145 15.31 3.35 13.41
C GLN A 145 14.38 3.48 12.20
N PRO A 146 13.49 4.49 12.16
CA PRO A 146 12.59 4.69 11.03
C PRO A 146 13.28 4.73 9.67
N LEU A 147 14.50 5.28 9.63
CA LEU A 147 15.29 5.34 8.40
C LEU A 147 15.67 3.95 7.86
N LEU A 148 15.91 2.97 8.75
CA LEU A 148 16.15 1.58 8.35
C LEU A 148 14.93 1.01 7.64
N GLN A 149 13.73 1.22 8.21
CA GLN A 149 12.48 0.79 7.60
C GLN A 149 12.28 1.43 6.23
N HIS A 150 12.39 2.77 6.15
CA HIS A 150 12.17 3.51 4.90
C HIS A 150 13.12 3.05 3.79
N PHE A 151 14.39 2.80 4.13
CA PHE A 151 15.40 2.35 3.17
C PHE A 151 15.13 0.93 2.68
N CYS A 152 14.89 -0.01 3.60
CA CYS A 152 14.58 -1.40 3.25
C CYS A 152 13.29 -1.51 2.41
N TYR A 153 12.24 -0.80 2.83
CA TYR A 153 10.98 -0.73 2.10
C TYR A 153 11.17 -0.09 0.70
N GLY A 154 11.89 1.03 0.61
CA GLY A 154 12.18 1.72 -0.64
C GLY A 154 12.92 0.84 -1.66
N ILE A 155 13.89 0.03 -1.21
CA ILE A 155 14.57 -0.95 -2.07
C ILE A 155 13.59 -1.99 -2.61
N LEU A 156 12.73 -2.55 -1.75
CA LEU A 156 11.74 -3.55 -2.17
C LEU A 156 10.72 -2.96 -3.16
N VAL A 157 10.28 -1.73 -2.95
CA VAL A 157 9.41 -1.00 -3.89
C VAL A 157 10.12 -0.82 -5.23
N ALA A 158 11.38 -0.39 -5.24
CA ALA A 158 12.15 -0.24 -6.48
C ALA A 158 12.29 -1.58 -7.24
N ILE A 159 12.51 -2.69 -6.54
CA ILE A 159 12.54 -4.04 -7.12
C ILE A 159 11.18 -4.41 -7.73
N SER A 160 10.07 -4.16 -7.02
CA SER A 160 8.71 -4.39 -7.52
C SER A 160 8.46 -3.62 -8.81
N LEU A 161 8.77 -2.32 -8.82
CA LEU A 161 8.60 -1.46 -10.00
C LEU A 161 9.45 -1.93 -11.19
N ALA A 162 10.69 -2.35 -10.94
CA ALA A 162 11.55 -2.90 -11.99
C ALA A 162 10.95 -4.18 -12.62
N GLN A 163 10.34 -5.05 -11.81
CA GLN A 163 9.65 -6.24 -12.30
C GLN A 163 8.39 -5.90 -13.10
N GLU A 164 7.60 -4.94 -12.64
CA GLU A 164 6.42 -4.45 -13.38
C GLU A 164 6.81 -3.87 -14.74
N ILE A 165 7.85 -3.02 -14.79
CA ILE A 165 8.40 -2.46 -16.03
C ILE A 165 8.86 -3.59 -16.96
N LYS A 166 9.59 -4.58 -16.45
CA LYS A 166 10.04 -5.74 -17.23
C LYS A 166 8.85 -6.48 -17.85
N LEU A 167 7.79 -6.73 -17.09
CA LEU A 167 6.57 -7.39 -17.59
C LEU A 167 5.88 -6.55 -18.67
N ILE A 168 5.78 -5.23 -18.49
CA ILE A 168 5.18 -4.32 -19.48
C ILE A 168 5.95 -4.36 -20.80
N LEU A 169 7.28 -4.25 -20.73
CA LEU A 169 8.15 -4.25 -21.91
C LEU A 169 8.10 -5.59 -22.65
N GLU A 170 8.07 -6.70 -21.92
CA GLU A 170 8.07 -8.03 -22.51
C GLU A 170 6.71 -8.41 -23.11
N PHE A 171 5.61 -8.12 -22.42
CA PHE A 171 4.27 -8.48 -22.89
C PHE A 171 3.69 -7.49 -23.88
N LYS A 172 4.26 -6.27 -23.98
CA LYS A 172 3.73 -5.16 -24.77
C LYS A 172 2.25 -4.86 -24.47
N CYS A 173 1.87 -5.03 -23.20
CA CYS A 173 0.51 -4.90 -22.72
C CYS A 173 0.14 -3.43 -22.46
N ALA A 174 -0.72 -2.84 -23.31
CA ALA A 174 -1.14 -1.45 -23.20
C ALA A 174 -1.95 -1.15 -21.93
N VAL A 175 -2.83 -2.09 -21.54
CA VAL A 175 -3.64 -1.97 -20.31
C VAL A 175 -2.75 -1.98 -19.07
N CYS A 176 -1.78 -2.91 -19.01
CA CYS A 176 -0.78 -3.00 -17.95
C CYS A 176 0.02 -1.69 -17.84
N LYS A 177 0.47 -1.14 -18.98
CA LYS A 177 1.17 0.16 -19.01
C LYS A 177 0.32 1.29 -18.41
N ARG A 178 -0.97 1.36 -18.76
CA ARG A 178 -1.88 2.40 -18.24
C ARG A 178 -2.09 2.24 -16.73
N MET A 179 -2.34 1.02 -16.26
CA MET A 179 -2.48 0.72 -14.81
C MET A 179 -1.23 1.11 -14.04
N PHE A 180 -0.05 0.74 -14.55
CA PHE A 180 1.24 1.09 -13.98
C PHE A 180 1.44 2.60 -13.86
N ILE A 181 1.17 3.36 -14.94
CA ILE A 181 1.32 4.83 -14.95
C ILE A 181 0.39 5.47 -13.92
N VAL A 182 -0.86 5.03 -13.83
CA VAL A 182 -1.80 5.58 -12.84
C VAL A 182 -1.35 5.24 -11.41
N ALA A 183 -0.99 3.99 -11.15
CA ALA A 183 -0.53 3.55 -9.84
C ALA A 183 0.72 4.31 -9.37
N ILE A 184 1.74 4.42 -10.23
CA ILE A 184 2.98 5.13 -9.87
C ILE A 184 2.78 6.63 -9.74
N ALA A 185 1.90 7.24 -10.55
CA ALA A 185 1.58 8.66 -10.42
C ALA A 185 0.90 8.96 -9.09
N LEU A 186 -0.07 8.13 -8.67
CA LEU A 186 -0.70 8.25 -7.36
C LEU A 186 0.32 8.05 -6.24
N TYR A 187 1.14 7.00 -6.31
CA TYR A 187 2.13 6.70 -5.29
C TYR A 187 3.16 7.82 -5.13
N LEU A 188 3.73 8.33 -6.23
CA LEU A 188 4.69 9.43 -6.22
C LEU A 188 4.06 10.74 -5.75
N PHE A 189 2.80 11.01 -6.12
CA PHE A 189 2.10 12.18 -5.63
C PHE A 189 1.86 12.10 -4.13
N GLY A 190 1.42 10.95 -3.62
CA GLY A 190 1.37 10.68 -2.19
C GLY A 190 2.73 10.94 -1.54
N PHE A 191 3.81 10.35 -2.08
CA PHE A 191 5.16 10.47 -1.51
C PHE A 191 5.63 11.92 -1.44
N PHE A 192 5.28 12.71 -2.45
CA PHE A 192 5.52 14.14 -2.45
C PHE A 192 4.77 14.86 -1.31
N LEU A 193 3.48 14.55 -1.10
CA LEU A 193 2.71 15.12 0.02
C LEU A 193 3.28 14.69 1.38
N TRP A 194 3.69 13.43 1.53
CA TRP A 194 4.36 12.94 2.74
C TRP A 194 5.64 13.75 3.05
N ASN A 195 6.45 14.08 2.04
CA ASN A 195 7.63 14.92 2.22
C ASN A 195 7.28 16.36 2.59
N ILE A 196 6.21 16.92 2.00
CA ILE A 196 5.70 18.24 2.39
C ILE A 196 5.33 18.25 3.88
N ASP A 197 4.60 17.25 4.35
CA ASP A 197 4.20 17.11 5.76
C ASP A 197 5.43 17.11 6.68
N ASN A 198 6.45 16.33 6.32
CA ASN A 198 7.68 16.19 7.12
C ASN A 198 8.58 17.44 7.14
N ILE A 199 8.70 18.14 6.01
CA ILE A 199 9.64 19.27 5.85
C ILE A 199 8.98 20.57 6.28
N LEU A 200 7.73 20.81 5.88
CA LEU A 200 7.01 22.06 6.07
C LEU A 200 6.02 21.99 7.25
N CYS A 201 6.18 21.02 8.16
CA CYS A 201 5.23 20.80 9.24
C CYS A 201 4.90 22.09 10.01
N LYS A 202 5.92 22.83 10.46
CA LYS A 202 5.72 24.10 11.20
C LYS A 202 4.87 25.10 10.42
N ASN A 203 5.11 25.25 9.13
CA ASN A 203 4.38 26.16 8.27
C ASN A 203 2.93 25.71 8.06
N ILE A 204 2.70 24.40 7.88
CA ILE A 204 1.37 23.82 7.71
C ILE A 204 0.57 23.94 9.01
N THR A 205 1.18 23.72 10.17
CA THR A 205 0.53 23.89 11.47
C THR A 205 0.09 25.34 11.70
N ILE A 206 0.95 26.32 11.39
CA ILE A 206 0.58 27.75 11.46
C ILE A 206 -0.59 28.06 10.53
N LEU A 207 -0.58 27.51 9.31
CA LEU A 207 -1.69 27.68 8.37
C LEU A 207 -3.00 27.07 8.94
N ARG A 208 -2.93 25.90 9.58
CA ARG A 208 -4.09 25.21 10.20
C ARG A 208 -4.74 26.02 11.31
N GLU A 209 -3.96 26.81 12.05
CA GLU A 209 -4.44 27.72 13.08
C GLU A 209 -5.17 28.95 12.50
N GLN A 210 -4.95 29.26 11.22
CA GLN A 210 -5.52 30.42 10.54
C GLN A 210 -6.72 30.07 9.65
N ILE A 211 -6.96 28.80 9.35
CA ILE A 211 -8.08 28.34 8.52
C ILE A 211 -9.22 27.75 9.36
N PRO A 212 -10.47 27.81 8.86
CA PRO A 212 -11.59 27.13 9.51
C PRO A 212 -11.37 25.62 9.66
N MET A 213 -11.90 25.06 10.76
CA MET A 213 -11.77 23.63 11.10
C MET A 213 -12.19 22.69 9.96
N PHE A 214 -13.25 23.02 9.22
CA PHE A 214 -13.73 22.18 8.10
C PHE A 214 -12.76 22.13 6.90
N LEU A 215 -11.78 23.05 6.81
CA LEU A 215 -10.73 23.04 5.79
C LEU A 215 -9.44 22.35 6.25
N GLN A 216 -9.28 22.09 7.55
CA GLN A 216 -8.09 21.43 8.09
C GLN A 216 -7.78 20.08 7.42
N PRO A 217 -8.75 19.21 7.07
CA PRO A 217 -8.47 17.93 6.40
C PRO A 217 -7.66 18.08 5.10
N PHE A 218 -7.87 19.16 4.34
CA PHE A 218 -7.15 19.40 3.09
C PHE A 218 -5.67 19.72 3.29
N THR A 219 -5.29 20.12 4.50
CA THR A 219 -3.90 20.42 4.85
C THR A 219 -3.18 19.24 5.51
N GLN A 220 -3.85 18.12 5.76
CA GLN A 220 -3.29 16.89 6.36
C GLN A 220 -2.54 16.07 5.30
N MET A 221 -1.32 16.49 4.97
CA MET A 221 -0.59 15.94 3.83
C MET A 221 -0.21 14.47 4.04
N HIS A 222 0.04 14.07 5.28
CA HIS A 222 0.24 12.65 5.64
C HIS A 222 -1.04 11.80 5.46
N ALA A 223 -2.21 12.33 5.80
CA ALA A 223 -3.49 11.64 5.54
C ALA A 223 -3.72 11.43 4.02
N TRP A 224 -3.37 12.42 3.19
CA TRP A 224 -3.43 12.26 1.73
C TRP A 224 -2.43 11.21 1.23
N TRP A 225 -1.26 11.08 1.86
CA TRP A 225 -0.31 10.01 1.56
C TRP A 225 -0.97 8.62 1.69
N HIS A 226 -1.71 8.34 2.77
CA HIS A 226 -2.44 7.07 2.94
C HIS A 226 -3.45 6.83 1.80
N ILE A 227 -4.20 7.86 1.43
CA ILE A 227 -5.21 7.75 0.37
C ILE A 227 -4.55 7.42 -0.97
N PHE A 228 -3.55 8.20 -1.38
CA PHE A 228 -2.92 8.06 -2.68
C PHE A 228 -2.07 6.78 -2.79
N THR A 229 -1.28 6.45 -1.77
CA THR A 229 -0.47 5.23 -1.79
C THR A 229 -1.32 3.99 -1.62
N GLY A 230 -2.29 3.99 -0.70
CA GLY A 230 -3.20 2.87 -0.50
C GLY A 230 -3.94 2.51 -1.78
N TYR A 231 -4.44 3.52 -2.50
CA TYR A 231 -5.09 3.30 -3.78
C TYR A 231 -4.11 2.90 -4.90
N GLY A 232 -2.92 3.50 -4.95
CA GLY A 232 -1.86 3.11 -5.88
C GLY A 232 -1.46 1.63 -5.74
N VAL A 233 -1.24 1.17 -4.51
CA VAL A 233 -0.88 -0.23 -4.21
C VAL A 233 -2.06 -1.18 -4.53
N TYR A 234 -3.29 -0.76 -4.27
CA TYR A 234 -4.47 -1.52 -4.72
C TYR A 234 -4.48 -1.73 -6.24
N ILE A 235 -4.17 -0.70 -7.02
CA ILE A 235 -4.06 -0.79 -8.49
C ILE A 235 -2.87 -1.67 -8.90
N GLN A 236 -1.76 -1.68 -8.16
CA GLN A 236 -0.64 -2.61 -8.41
C GLN A 236 -1.04 -4.08 -8.22
N VAL A 237 -1.89 -4.39 -7.25
CA VAL A 237 -2.45 -5.76 -7.12
C VAL A 237 -3.31 -6.09 -8.34
N LEU A 238 -4.16 -5.17 -8.79
CA LEU A 238 -4.93 -5.35 -10.02
C LEU A 238 -4.01 -5.55 -11.24
N PHE A 239 -2.89 -4.82 -11.32
CA PHE A 239 -1.87 -5.00 -12.35
C PHE A 239 -1.28 -6.42 -12.30
N CYS A 240 -0.95 -6.92 -11.12
CA CYS A 240 -0.39 -8.27 -10.95
C CYS A 240 -1.40 -9.37 -11.35
N ILE A 241 -2.69 -9.16 -11.05
CA ILE A 241 -3.76 -10.05 -11.51
C ILE A 241 -3.88 -9.97 -13.03
N HIS A 242 -4.00 -8.76 -13.59
CA HIS A 242 -4.16 -8.56 -15.03
C HIS A 242 -2.99 -9.18 -15.80
N SER A 243 -1.75 -8.86 -15.45
CA SER A 243 -0.54 -9.39 -16.11
C SER A 243 -0.46 -10.91 -16.05
N THR A 244 -0.88 -11.53 -14.94
CA THR A 244 -0.99 -12.99 -14.82
C THR A 244 -1.97 -13.55 -15.85
N TYR A 245 -3.20 -13.06 -15.87
CA TYR A 245 -4.25 -13.64 -16.71
C TYR A 245 -4.07 -13.30 -18.18
N ASP A 246 -3.57 -12.11 -18.51
CA ASP A 246 -3.28 -11.69 -19.88
C ASP A 246 -2.17 -12.54 -20.52
N TYR A 247 -1.10 -12.83 -19.78
CA TYR A 247 -0.04 -13.72 -20.23
C TYR A 247 -0.56 -15.11 -20.62
N HIS A 248 -1.39 -15.71 -19.78
CA HIS A 248 -1.97 -17.04 -20.02
C HIS A 248 -3.09 -17.03 -21.08
N LYS A 249 -3.80 -15.91 -21.23
CA LYS A 249 -4.88 -15.73 -22.22
C LYS A 249 -4.37 -15.54 -23.64
N LYS A 250 -3.15 -15.01 -23.83
CA LYS A 250 -2.48 -14.96 -25.15
C LYS A 250 -2.50 -16.31 -25.88
N TYR A 251 -2.74 -17.41 -25.16
CA TYR A 251 -2.78 -18.76 -25.69
C TYR A 251 -4.16 -19.44 -25.75
N LYS A 252 -5.27 -18.92 -25.17
CA LYS A 252 -6.49 -19.77 -24.95
C LYS A 252 -7.92 -19.18 -25.04
N HIS A 253 -8.23 -17.87 -25.10
CA HIS A 253 -9.65 -17.41 -25.00
C HIS A 253 -10.09 -16.16 -25.80
N SER A 254 -11.40 -16.07 -26.06
CA SER A 254 -12.14 -15.01 -26.78
C SER A 254 -12.64 -13.84 -25.90
N SER A 255 -12.23 -13.74 -24.63
CA SER A 255 -12.64 -12.69 -23.68
C SER A 255 -11.44 -11.94 -23.09
N VAL A 256 -11.40 -10.59 -23.13
CA VAL A 256 -10.29 -9.76 -22.60
C VAL A 256 -10.60 -9.35 -21.16
N LEU A 257 -9.58 -9.36 -20.30
CA LEU A 257 -9.70 -8.83 -18.94
C LEU A 257 -9.40 -7.33 -18.98
N LEU A 258 -10.33 -6.48 -18.58
CA LEU A 258 -10.18 -5.01 -18.65
C LEU A 258 -10.54 -4.35 -17.32
N PRO A 259 -9.85 -3.26 -16.93
CA PRO A 259 -10.20 -2.50 -15.74
C PRO A 259 -11.56 -1.81 -15.91
N GLU A 260 -12.35 -1.78 -14.84
CA GLU A 260 -13.56 -0.97 -14.74
C GLU A 260 -13.22 0.51 -14.50
N HIS A 261 -14.26 1.35 -14.49
CA HIS A 261 -14.14 2.78 -14.20
C HIS A 261 -13.34 3.02 -12.91
N MET A 262 -12.41 3.97 -12.97
CA MET A 262 -11.47 4.32 -11.89
C MET A 262 -10.57 3.18 -11.39
N TYR A 263 -10.54 2.00 -12.01
CA TYR A 263 -9.82 0.82 -11.49
C TYR A 263 -10.42 0.25 -10.20
N PHE A 264 -11.74 0.31 -10.03
CA PHE A 264 -12.40 -0.35 -8.89
C PHE A 264 -12.40 -1.89 -8.95
N SER A 265 -12.24 -2.46 -10.15
CA SER A 265 -12.14 -3.90 -10.40
C SER A 265 -11.58 -4.13 -11.82
N ILE A 266 -11.38 -5.39 -12.17
CA ILE A 266 -11.03 -5.89 -13.52
C ILE A 266 -12.08 -6.93 -13.92
N ARG A 267 -12.61 -6.87 -15.14
CA ARG A 267 -13.68 -7.78 -15.62
C ARG A 267 -13.33 -8.46 -16.92
N TRP A 268 -13.80 -9.69 -17.05
CA TRP A 268 -13.85 -10.38 -18.34
C TRP A 268 -14.91 -9.77 -19.24
N GLN A 269 -14.48 -9.22 -20.37
CA GLN A 269 -15.33 -8.67 -21.42
C GLN A 269 -15.20 -9.51 -22.69
N LYS A 270 -16.32 -9.77 -23.40
CA LYS A 270 -16.27 -10.45 -24.70
C LYS A 270 -15.58 -9.55 -25.72
N THR A 271 -14.67 -10.10 -26.52
CA THR A 271 -14.03 -9.34 -27.60
C THR A 271 -15.07 -9.10 -28.69
N THR A 272 -15.58 -7.87 -28.84
CA THR A 272 -16.55 -7.49 -29.91
C THR A 272 -15.88 -7.27 -31.27
N LYS A 273 -14.80 -8.00 -31.57
CA LYS A 273 -14.29 -8.07 -32.93
C LYS A 273 -15.10 -9.12 -33.68
N SER A 274 -16.19 -8.68 -34.30
CA SER A 274 -16.66 -9.33 -35.53
C SER A 274 -15.53 -9.18 -36.55
N TYR A 275 -14.89 -10.28 -36.90
CA TYR A 275 -14.19 -10.36 -38.17
C TYR A 275 -15.20 -10.72 -39.24
#